data_AF-A0A7J2U2Y3-F1
#
_entry.id   AF-A0A7J2U2Y3-F1
#
_cell.length_a   1.000
_cell.length_b   1.000
_cell.length_c   1.000
_cell.angle_alpha   90.00
_cell.angle_beta   90.00
_cell.angle_gamma   90.00
#
_symmetry.space_group_name_H-M   'P 1'
#
loop_
_entity.id
_entity.type
_entity.pdbx_description
1 polymer ?
#
loop_
_entity_poly.entity_id
_entity_poly.type
_entity_poly.pdbx_seq_one_letter_code
_entity_poly.pdbx_strand_id
1 'polypeptide(L)'
;MQYILLRRFNPKEVVEIPENHLETPRLVCLNNKGFCRYYVGVKGSQKPCEWAYFSTETLQLLQRYAGRSINRGVVTRYAKRYELLAPKMMRKVSWRILVQAMPREVARFIQSRFGELKISEARYEDLLSEADTHYPKYLEKLRELVYSSHMQKNENQYTSSQ
;
A
#
# COMPACT_ATOMS: atom_id res chain seq x y z
N MET A 1 -4.05 6.42 9.30
CA MET A 1 -3.23 5.37 8.66
C MET A 1 -1.77 5.77 8.48
N GLN A 2 -1.38 6.60 7.49
CA GLN A 2 0.03 6.81 7.11
C GLN A 2 0.95 7.34 8.23
N TYR A 3 0.41 8.12 9.18
CA TYR A 3 1.14 8.75 10.29
C TYR A 3 1.39 7.83 11.50
N ILE A 4 0.56 6.80 11.71
CA ILE A 4 0.76 5.83 12.79
C ILE A 4 1.94 4.92 12.44
N LEU A 5 2.04 4.54 11.17
CA LEU A 5 3.06 3.61 10.68
C LEU A 5 4.47 4.18 10.88
N LEU A 6 4.74 5.44 10.51
CA LEU A 6 6.07 6.06 10.70
C LEU A 6 6.46 6.22 12.17
N ARG A 7 5.51 6.63 13.01
CA ARG A 7 5.78 6.88 14.44
C ARG A 7 6.04 5.60 15.23
N ARG A 8 5.35 4.51 14.88
CA ARG A 8 5.42 3.20 15.55
C ARG A 8 6.09 2.14 14.68
N PHE A 9 6.95 2.56 13.75
CA PHE A 9 7.61 1.63 12.84
C PHE A 9 8.61 0.79 13.63
N ASN A 10 8.27 -0.47 13.86
CA ASN A 10 9.14 -1.42 14.54
C ASN A 10 9.16 -2.74 13.74
N PRO A 11 10.13 -2.90 12.83
CA PRO A 11 10.12 -4.04 11.90
C PRO A 11 10.54 -5.37 12.56
N LYS A 12 11.22 -5.32 13.72
CA LYS A 12 11.70 -6.51 14.44
C LYS A 12 10.68 -7.08 15.43
N GLU A 13 9.58 -6.38 15.63
CA GLU A 13 8.53 -6.80 16.56
C GLU A 13 7.82 -8.05 16.03
N VAL A 14 7.54 -9.01 16.91
CA VAL A 14 6.65 -10.14 16.62
C VAL A 14 5.24 -9.73 17.06
N VAL A 15 4.24 -10.03 16.24
CA VAL A 15 2.84 -9.73 16.52
C VAL A 15 2.00 -10.99 16.40
N GLU A 16 1.01 -11.10 17.28
CA GLU A 16 -0.05 -12.08 17.16
C GLU A 16 -1.15 -11.52 16.25
N ILE A 17 -1.52 -12.26 15.22
CA ILE A 17 -2.64 -11.92 14.33
C ILE A 17 -3.94 -12.36 15.04
N PRO A 18 -4.86 -11.44 15.38
CA PRO A 18 -6.08 -11.80 16.11
C PRO A 18 -6.99 -12.79 15.39
N GLU A 19 -6.92 -12.88 14.05
CA GLU A 19 -7.77 -13.74 13.23
C GLU A 19 -7.42 -15.23 13.34
N ASN A 20 -6.16 -15.57 13.60
CA ASN A 20 -5.70 -16.96 13.62
C ASN A 20 -4.71 -17.27 14.76
N HIS A 21 -4.50 -16.33 15.70
CA HIS A 21 -3.61 -16.48 16.85
C HIS A 21 -2.18 -16.89 16.48
N LEU A 22 -1.76 -16.59 15.25
CA LEU A 22 -0.41 -16.90 14.78
C LEU A 22 0.54 -15.76 15.12
N GLU A 23 1.68 -16.12 15.70
CA GLU A 23 2.81 -15.22 15.87
C GLU A 23 3.55 -15.05 14.54
N THR A 24 3.72 -13.81 14.12
CA THR A 24 4.43 -13.48 12.88
C THR A 24 5.32 -12.25 13.06
N PRO A 25 6.47 -12.17 12.36
CA PRO A 25 7.21 -10.92 12.28
C PRO A 25 6.31 -9.81 11.74
N ARG A 26 6.31 -8.65 12.40
CA ARG A 26 5.50 -7.50 12.00
C ARG A 26 5.84 -7.04 10.59
N LEU A 27 7.11 -7.09 10.20
CA LEU A 27 7.56 -6.87 8.84
C LEU A 27 7.94 -8.22 8.21
N VAL A 28 7.29 -8.56 7.10
CA VAL A 28 7.64 -9.71 6.26
C VAL A 28 8.07 -9.19 4.90
N CYS A 29 9.31 -9.48 4.50
CA CYS A 29 9.84 -9.07 3.19
C CYS A 29 10.02 -10.28 2.27
N LEU A 30 9.35 -10.22 1.12
CA LEU A 30 9.46 -11.21 0.06
C LEU A 30 10.42 -10.65 -1.00
N ASN A 31 11.72 -10.67 -0.67
CA ASN A 31 12.76 -10.03 -1.48
C ASN A 31 12.81 -10.55 -2.92
N ASN A 32 12.56 -11.86 -3.12
CA ASN A 32 12.45 -12.49 -4.43
C ASN A 32 11.31 -11.94 -5.28
N LYS A 33 10.30 -11.32 -4.66
CA LYS A 33 9.13 -10.71 -5.31
C LYS A 33 9.18 -9.17 -5.29
N GLY A 34 10.21 -8.56 -4.68
CA GLY A 34 10.42 -7.11 -4.68
C GLY A 34 9.48 -6.29 -3.78
N PHE A 35 8.83 -6.91 -2.80
CA PHE A 35 7.93 -6.19 -1.89
C PHE A 35 7.99 -6.69 -0.45
N CYS A 36 7.44 -5.90 0.46
CA CYS A 36 7.22 -6.27 1.84
C CYS A 36 5.77 -5.98 2.26
N ARG A 37 5.35 -6.64 3.33
CA ARG A 37 4.11 -6.35 4.04
C ARG A 37 4.40 -6.08 5.51
N TYR A 38 3.66 -5.14 6.08
CA TYR A 38 3.79 -4.75 7.48
C TYR A 38 2.44 -4.85 8.17
N TYR A 39 2.36 -5.56 9.30
CA TYR A 39 1.15 -5.62 10.10
C TYR A 39 0.98 -4.31 10.89
N VAL A 40 -0.05 -3.55 10.55
CA VAL A 40 -0.42 -2.27 11.18
C VAL A 40 -1.44 -2.48 12.32
N GLY A 41 -2.31 -3.48 12.21
CA GLY A 41 -3.28 -3.84 13.26
C GLY A 41 -4.27 -2.73 13.63
N VAL A 42 -4.59 -1.80 12.72
CA VAL A 42 -5.52 -0.69 13.01
C VAL A 42 -6.95 -1.17 12.84
N LYS A 43 -7.63 -1.39 13.97
CA LYS A 43 -9.06 -1.73 14.10
C LYS A 43 -9.81 -0.59 14.80
N GLY A 44 -11.05 -0.28 14.41
CA GLY A 44 -11.89 0.75 15.06
C GLY A 44 -12.69 1.68 14.14
N SER A 45 -13.06 2.88 14.63
CA SER A 45 -13.91 3.88 13.93
C SER A 45 -13.24 4.58 12.72
N GLN A 46 -11.94 4.39 12.54
CA GLN A 46 -11.21 4.82 11.34
C GLN A 46 -11.16 3.70 10.31
N LYS A 47 -10.86 4.03 9.04
CA LYS A 47 -10.72 3.01 7.98
C LYS A 47 -9.71 1.94 8.42
N PRO A 48 -10.14 0.67 8.55
CA PRO A 48 -9.27 -0.39 9.03
C PRO A 48 -8.09 -0.59 8.09
N CYS A 49 -6.99 -1.07 8.67
CA CYS A 49 -5.79 -1.48 7.96
C CYS A 49 -5.05 -2.51 8.80
N GLU A 50 -5.08 -3.76 8.35
CA GLU A 50 -4.35 -4.85 8.98
C GLU A 50 -2.96 -4.95 8.37
N TRP A 51 -2.88 -5.16 7.06
CA TRP A 51 -1.62 -5.25 6.34
C TRP A 51 -1.39 -4.00 5.48
N ALA A 52 -0.18 -3.46 5.56
CA ALA A 52 0.33 -2.46 4.63
C ALA A 52 1.34 -3.13 3.70
N TYR A 53 0.96 -3.27 2.44
CA TYR A 53 1.86 -3.73 1.37
C TYR A 53 2.59 -2.55 0.73
N PHE A 54 3.87 -2.73 0.45
CA PHE A 54 4.70 -1.70 -0.20
C PHE A 54 5.97 -2.32 -0.81
N SER A 55 6.58 -1.60 -1.75
CA SER A 55 7.80 -2.06 -2.42
C SER A 55 9.03 -1.97 -1.51
N THR A 56 10.12 -2.66 -1.85
CA THR A 56 11.38 -2.59 -1.10
C THR A 56 11.98 -1.18 -1.11
N GLU A 57 11.80 -0.40 -2.17
CA GLU A 57 12.22 1.00 -2.22
C GLU A 57 11.42 1.86 -1.24
N THR A 58 10.12 1.56 -1.08
CA THR A 58 9.28 2.22 -0.08
C THR A 58 9.71 1.86 1.34
N LEU A 59 10.14 0.62 1.59
CA LEU A 59 10.69 0.23 2.90
C LEU A 59 11.90 1.08 3.28
N GLN A 60 12.82 1.33 2.35
CA GLN A 60 14.00 2.18 2.60
C GLN A 60 13.60 3.60 2.99
N LEU A 61 12.56 4.16 2.34
CA LEU A 61 12.00 5.46 2.72
C LEU A 61 11.40 5.43 4.13
N LEU A 62 10.63 4.38 4.45
CA LEU A 62 10.03 4.21 5.78
C LEU A 62 11.10 4.12 6.87
N GLN A 63 12.17 3.35 6.65
CA GLN A 63 13.29 3.23 7.59
C GLN A 63 14.00 4.57 7.78
N ARG A 64 14.25 5.32 6.69
CA ARG A 64 14.90 6.64 6.74
C ARG A 64 14.12 7.67 7.57
N TYR A 65 12.79 7.59 7.54
CA TYR A 65 11.91 8.54 8.23
C TYR A 65 11.23 7.93 9.47
N ALA A 66 11.64 6.74 9.90
CA ALA A 66 11.10 6.07 11.08
C ALA A 66 11.27 6.93 12.33
N GLY A 67 10.28 6.89 13.22
CA GLY A 67 10.25 7.69 14.45
C GLY A 67 9.80 9.15 14.25
N ARG A 68 9.64 9.63 13.02
CA ARG A 68 9.12 10.98 12.76
C ARG A 68 7.60 11.02 12.86
N SER A 69 7.06 12.06 13.50
CA SER A 69 5.63 12.35 13.46
C SER A 69 5.29 13.33 12.34
N ILE A 70 4.43 12.93 11.42
CA ILE A 70 3.94 13.80 10.34
C ILE A 70 2.50 14.20 10.61
N ASN A 71 2.23 15.50 10.62
CA ASN A 71 0.86 16.02 10.75
C ASN A 71 0.11 15.89 9.41
N ARG A 72 -1.08 15.29 9.43
CA ARG A 72 -1.95 15.11 8.25
C ARG A 72 -2.27 16.42 7.52
N GLY A 73 -2.45 17.50 8.26
CA GLY A 73 -2.72 18.83 7.71
C GLY A 73 -1.53 19.37 6.92
N VAL A 74 -0.30 19.07 7.33
CA VAL A 74 0.92 19.43 6.59
C VAL A 74 0.97 18.68 5.26
N VAL A 75 0.74 17.37 5.26
CA VAL A 75 0.73 16.55 4.02
C VAL A 75 -0.34 17.04 3.05
N THR A 76 -1.53 17.38 3.56
CA THR A 76 -2.65 17.84 2.73
C THR A 76 -2.37 19.22 2.13
N ARG A 77 -1.82 20.15 2.93
CA ARG A 77 -1.39 21.47 2.43
C ARG A 77 -0.27 21.37 1.41
N TYR A 78 0.71 20.49 1.67
CA TYR A 78 1.79 20.22 0.72
C TYR A 78 1.24 19.68 -0.60
N ALA A 79 0.40 18.65 -0.56
CA ALA A 79 -0.19 18.08 -1.77
C ALA A 79 -0.99 19.12 -2.57
N LYS A 80 -1.78 19.97 -1.89
CA LYS A 80 -2.52 21.06 -2.56
C LYS A 80 -1.59 22.10 -3.18
N ARG A 81 -0.53 22.49 -2.48
CA ARG A 81 0.43 23.51 -2.94
C ARG A 81 1.17 23.09 -4.21
N TYR A 82 1.52 21.82 -4.30
CA TYR A 82 2.30 21.27 -5.42
C TYR A 82 1.43 20.52 -6.43
N GLU A 83 0.11 20.72 -6.39
CA GLU A 83 -0.85 20.08 -7.32
C GLU A 83 -0.73 18.55 -7.38
N LEU A 84 -0.34 17.94 -6.26
CA LEU A 84 -0.20 16.50 -6.12
C LEU A 84 -1.55 15.86 -5.78
N LEU A 85 -1.66 14.57 -6.08
CA LEU A 85 -2.82 13.80 -5.67
C LEU A 85 -2.94 13.76 -4.14
N ALA A 86 -4.10 14.20 -3.64
CA ALA A 86 -4.40 14.11 -2.23
C ALA A 86 -4.35 12.64 -1.75
N PRO A 87 -3.91 12.36 -0.51
CA PRO A 87 -3.81 10.98 0.00
C PRO A 87 -5.12 10.16 -0.11
N LYS A 88 -6.28 10.83 0.00
CA LYS A 88 -7.59 10.21 -0.21
C LYS A 88 -7.78 9.71 -1.65
N MET A 89 -7.29 10.46 -2.64
CA MET A 89 -7.36 10.10 -4.05
C MET A 89 -6.35 9.01 -4.40
N MET A 90 -5.16 9.02 -3.79
CA MET A 90 -4.18 7.92 -3.94
C MET A 90 -4.79 6.56 -3.62
N ARG A 91 -5.61 6.45 -2.55
CA ARG A 91 -6.32 5.20 -2.23
C ARG A 91 -7.34 4.79 -3.31
N LYS A 92 -8.01 5.74 -3.96
CA LYS A 92 -8.95 5.48 -5.06
C LYS A 92 -8.23 5.04 -6.33
N VAL A 93 -7.12 5.68 -6.67
CA VAL A 93 -6.29 5.30 -7.83
C VAL A 93 -5.70 3.92 -7.63
N SER A 94 -5.09 3.67 -6.45
CA SER A 94 -4.58 2.35 -6.09
C SER A 94 -5.66 1.27 -6.18
N TRP A 95 -6.90 1.55 -5.75
CA TRP A 95 -8.02 0.62 -5.92
C TRP A 95 -8.27 0.26 -7.38
N ARG A 96 -8.31 1.25 -8.29
CA ARG A 96 -8.53 1.03 -9.72
C ARG A 96 -7.44 0.16 -10.34
N ILE A 97 -6.19 0.34 -9.91
CA ILE A 97 -5.06 -0.45 -10.43
C ILE A 97 -5.11 -1.88 -9.86
N LEU A 98 -5.39 -2.03 -8.55
CA LEU A 98 -5.51 -3.33 -7.89
C LEU A 98 -6.57 -4.20 -8.58
N VAL A 99 -7.80 -3.69 -8.78
CA VAL A 99 -8.88 -4.48 -9.42
C VAL A 99 -8.61 -4.84 -10.88
N GLN A 100 -7.59 -4.24 -11.51
CA GLN A 100 -7.14 -4.61 -12.84
C GLN A 100 -5.96 -5.60 -12.82
N ALA A 101 -5.31 -5.81 -11.68
CA ALA A 101 -4.13 -6.65 -11.53
C ALA A 101 -4.43 -7.97 -10.81
N MET A 102 -5.53 -8.03 -10.05
CA MET A 102 -5.87 -9.18 -9.21
C MET A 102 -7.39 -9.28 -8.97
N PRO A 103 -7.88 -10.42 -8.45
CA PRO A 103 -9.27 -10.59 -8.08
C PRO A 103 -9.76 -9.54 -7.05
N ARG A 104 -11.07 -9.29 -7.02
CA ARG A 104 -11.64 -8.17 -6.25
C ARG A 104 -11.54 -8.40 -4.76
N GLU A 105 -11.68 -9.64 -4.32
CA GLU A 105 -11.53 -10.14 -2.96
C GLU A 105 -10.12 -9.89 -2.43
N VAL A 106 -9.08 -10.21 -3.23
CA VAL A 106 -7.67 -9.92 -2.90
C VAL A 106 -7.42 -8.40 -2.84
N ALA A 107 -7.98 -7.65 -3.78
CA ALA A 107 -7.88 -6.19 -3.78
C ALA A 107 -8.58 -5.56 -2.55
N ARG A 108 -9.73 -6.12 -2.12
CA ARG A 108 -10.44 -5.73 -0.90
C ARG A 108 -9.60 -6.05 0.33
N PHE A 109 -9.02 -7.23 0.40
CA PHE A 109 -8.13 -7.65 1.48
C PHE A 109 -6.95 -6.67 1.65
N ILE A 110 -6.22 -6.37 0.58
CA ILE A 110 -5.08 -5.43 0.59
C ILE A 110 -5.53 -4.02 1.01
N GLN A 111 -6.72 -3.58 0.62
CA GLN A 111 -7.30 -2.30 1.08
C GLN A 111 -8.04 -2.40 2.42
N SER A 112 -8.01 -3.54 3.09
CA SER A 112 -8.73 -3.84 4.32
C SER A 112 -10.21 -3.45 4.27
N ARG A 113 -10.89 -3.81 3.17
CA ARG A 113 -12.34 -3.63 2.97
C ARG A 113 -13.11 -4.90 3.33
N PHE A 114 -12.91 -5.39 4.55
CA PHE A 114 -13.44 -6.68 4.99
C PHE A 114 -14.97 -6.75 5.01
N GLY A 115 -15.67 -5.65 5.28
CA GLY A 115 -17.14 -5.60 5.24
C GLY A 115 -17.75 -5.79 3.84
N GLU A 116 -16.93 -5.80 2.78
CA GLU A 116 -17.37 -6.08 1.40
C GLU A 116 -17.05 -7.51 0.95
N LEU A 117 -16.39 -8.32 1.79
CA LEU A 117 -16.09 -9.73 1.50
C LEU A 117 -17.28 -10.60 1.85
N LYS A 118 -17.59 -11.59 1.00
CA LYS A 118 -18.58 -12.62 1.36
C LYS A 118 -17.97 -13.59 2.36
N ILE A 119 -18.82 -14.19 3.20
CA ILE A 119 -18.41 -15.18 4.22
C ILE A 119 -17.65 -16.37 3.57
N SER A 120 -18.06 -16.79 2.37
CA SER A 120 -17.40 -17.86 1.61
C SER A 120 -16.03 -17.48 1.03
N GLU A 121 -15.75 -16.19 0.89
CA GLU A 121 -14.50 -15.65 0.33
C GLU A 121 -13.46 -15.34 1.44
N ALA A 122 -13.85 -15.49 2.71
CA ALA A 122 -13.15 -14.87 3.84
C ALA A 122 -12.17 -15.79 4.59
N ARG A 123 -11.63 -16.84 3.95
CA ARG A 123 -10.52 -17.59 4.57
C ARG A 123 -9.29 -16.71 4.57
N TYR A 124 -8.97 -16.16 5.75
CA TYR A 124 -7.94 -15.15 5.94
C TYR A 124 -6.56 -15.60 5.43
N GLU A 125 -6.19 -16.86 5.70
CA GLU A 125 -4.90 -17.43 5.29
C GLU A 125 -4.77 -17.58 3.78
N ASP A 126 -5.86 -17.96 3.11
CA ASP A 126 -5.91 -18.03 1.65
C ASP A 126 -5.74 -16.63 1.05
N LEU A 127 -6.53 -15.65 1.52
CA LEU A 127 -6.47 -14.28 1.02
C LEU A 127 -5.09 -13.65 1.23
N LEU A 128 -4.43 -13.95 2.35
CA LEU A 128 -3.08 -13.49 2.63
C LEU A 128 -2.06 -14.09 1.64
N SER A 129 -2.17 -15.38 1.36
CA SER A 129 -1.31 -16.11 0.42
C SER A 129 -1.55 -15.69 -1.03
N GLU A 130 -2.81 -15.47 -1.40
CA GLU A 130 -3.20 -14.94 -2.71
C GLU A 130 -2.72 -13.51 -2.89
N ALA A 131 -2.84 -12.65 -1.87
CA ALA A 131 -2.32 -11.30 -1.91
C ALA A 131 -0.81 -11.29 -2.16
N ASP A 132 -0.04 -12.14 -1.47
CA ASP A 132 1.40 -12.27 -1.69
C ASP A 132 1.77 -12.80 -3.08
N THR A 133 0.86 -13.53 -3.72
CA THR A 133 1.04 -14.07 -5.07
C THR A 133 0.74 -13.02 -6.13
N HIS A 134 -0.28 -12.20 -5.91
CA HIS A 134 -0.75 -11.21 -6.89
C HIS A 134 -0.09 -9.83 -6.77
N TYR A 135 0.42 -9.45 -5.59
CA TYR A 135 0.96 -8.11 -5.38
C TYR A 135 2.09 -7.68 -6.34
N PRO A 136 3.01 -8.56 -6.80
CA PRO A 136 4.01 -8.20 -7.79
C PRO A 136 3.41 -7.66 -9.10
N LYS A 137 2.30 -8.26 -9.58
CA LYS A 137 1.59 -7.80 -10.78
C LYS A 137 1.07 -6.38 -10.63
N TYR A 138 0.65 -6.00 -9.43
CA TYR A 138 0.27 -4.62 -9.13
C TYR A 138 1.47 -3.66 -9.19
N LEU A 139 2.64 -4.08 -8.70
CA LEU A 139 3.85 -3.26 -8.77
C LEU A 139 4.34 -3.07 -10.21
N GLU A 140 4.30 -4.11 -11.03
CA GLU A 140 4.60 -4.03 -12.46
C GLU A 140 3.69 -3.03 -13.17
N LYS A 141 2.37 -3.17 -12.97
CA LYS A 141 1.38 -2.27 -13.57
C LYS A 141 1.53 -0.82 -13.07
N LEU A 142 1.90 -0.64 -11.81
CA LEU A 142 2.19 0.68 -11.25
C LEU A 142 3.43 1.29 -11.92
N ARG A 143 4.49 0.51 -12.12
CA ARG A 143 5.71 0.94 -12.81
C ARG A 143 5.39 1.33 -14.24
N GLU A 144 4.66 0.51 -14.99
CA GLU A 144 4.20 0.81 -16.35
C GLU A 144 3.48 2.16 -16.41
N LEU A 145 2.48 2.38 -15.56
CA LEU A 145 1.71 3.63 -15.55
C LEU A 145 2.60 4.86 -15.24
N VAL A 146 3.54 4.72 -14.31
CA VAL A 146 4.47 5.81 -13.96
C VAL A 146 5.44 6.09 -15.12
N TYR A 147 6.04 5.06 -15.73
CA TYR A 147 6.98 5.22 -16.83
C TYR A 147 6.31 5.70 -18.13
N SER A 148 5.11 5.19 -18.47
CA SER A 148 4.32 5.67 -19.60
C SER A 148 3.95 7.15 -19.44
N SER A 149 3.68 7.60 -18.20
CA SER A 149 3.44 9.02 -17.90
C SER A 149 4.69 9.90 -18.09
N HIS A 150 5.89 9.33 -17.90
CA HIS A 150 7.14 10.03 -18.15
C HIS A 150 7.46 10.14 -19.65
N MET A 151 7.17 9.11 -20.44
CA MET A 151 7.38 9.15 -21.90
C MET A 151 6.46 10.18 -22.60
N GLN A 152 5.19 10.25 -22.22
CA GLN A 152 4.24 11.24 -22.76
C GLN A 152 4.60 12.69 -22.40
N LYS A 153 5.24 12.93 -21.25
CA LYS A 153 5.72 14.28 -20.89
C LYS A 153 6.94 14.71 -21.70
N ASN A 154 7.82 13.76 -22.05
CA ASN A 154 9.00 14.05 -22.84
C ASN A 154 8.63 14.34 -24.30
N GLU A 155 7.73 13.56 -24.92
CA GLU A 155 7.27 13.80 -26.30
C GLU A 155 6.55 15.15 -26.48
N ASN A 156 5.78 15.59 -25.49
CA ASN A 156 5.09 16.89 -25.52
C ASN A 156 6.05 18.09 -25.32
N GLN A 157 7.22 17.90 -24.70
CA GLN A 157 8.25 18.95 -24.61
C GLN A 157 9.00 19.14 -25.92
N TYR A 158 9.20 18.08 -26.72
CA TYR A 158 9.85 18.19 -28.03
C TYR A 158 8.94 18.77 -29.11
N THR A 159 7.61 18.58 -29.02
CA THR A 159 6.64 19.13 -29.98
C THR A 159 6.18 20.56 -29.67
N SER A 160 6.47 21.10 -28.48
CA SER A 160 6.16 22.50 -28.11
C SER A 160 7.33 23.47 -28.38
N SER A 161 8.41 22.97 -29.01
CA SER A 161 9.62 23.74 -29.35
C SER A 161 9.84 23.87 -30.87
N GLN A 162 8.81 23.54 -31.67
CA GLN A 162 8.73 23.78 -33.12
C GLN A 162 7.51 24.67 -33.39
#